data_AF-A0A6N3I628-F1
#
_entry.id   AF-A0A6N3I628-F1
#
_cell.length_a   1.000
_cell.length_b   1.000
_cell.length_c   1.000
_cell.angle_alpha   90.00
_cell.angle_beta   90.00
_cell.angle_gamma   90.00
#
_symmetry.space_group_name_H-M   'P 1'
#
loop_
_entity.id
_entity.type
_entity.pdbx_description
1 polymer ?
#
loop_
_entity_poly.entity_id
_entity_poly.type
_entity_poly.pdbx_seq_one_letter_code
_entity_poly.pdbx_strand_id
1 'polypeptide(L)' 'MPRYHLRFMKGPNYTLNLEYEAVVEAPSFEQALAPHTDWPITESYDHATATAWNPGTCVYYQEMWEAALLPENTPE' A
#
# COMPACT_ATOMS: atom_id res chain seq x y z
N MET A 1 -14.09 -11.58 2.82
CA MET A 1 -13.23 -10.91 1.81
C MET A 1 -11.93 -10.55 2.50
N PRO A 2 -10.78 -10.65 1.83
CA PRO A 2 -9.50 -10.20 2.40
C PRO A 2 -9.59 -8.75 2.88
N ARG A 3 -8.91 -8.48 3.99
CA ARG A 3 -8.78 -7.14 4.56
C ARG A 3 -7.35 -6.68 4.39
N TYR A 4 -7.17 -5.45 3.94
CA TYR A 4 -5.86 -4.86 3.72
C TYR A 4 -5.70 -3.63 4.59
N HIS A 5 -4.55 -3.53 5.24
CA HIS A 5 -4.08 -2.31 5.86
C HIS A 5 -3.43 -1.44 4.78
N LEU A 6 -4.09 -0.34 4.45
CA LEU A 6 -3.66 0.60 3.41
C LEU A 6 -2.96 1.80 4.05
N ARG A 7 -1.81 2.17 3.49
CA ARG A 7 -1.01 3.32 3.95
C ARG A 7 -0.55 4.15 2.76
N PHE A 8 -0.62 5.46 2.90
CA PHE A 8 0.07 6.39 2.02
C PHE A 8 1.20 7.07 2.78
N MET A 9 2.38 7.04 2.20
CA MET A 9 3.57 7.66 2.77
C MET A 9 4.19 8.62 1.76
N LYS A 10 4.59 9.80 2.22
CA LYS A 10 5.36 10.75 1.40
C LYS A 10 6.41 11.51 2.18
N GLY A 11 7.44 11.97 1.49
CA GLY A 11 8.44 12.84 2.10
C GLY A 11 9.82 12.70 1.47
N PRO A 12 10.80 13.49 1.94
CA PRO A 12 12.18 13.31 1.55
C PRO A 12 12.69 11.93 1.98
N ASN A 13 13.65 11.37 1.25
CA ASN A 13 14.29 10.10 1.63
C ASN A 13 14.70 10.10 3.12
N TYR A 14 14.49 8.97 3.80
CA TYR A 14 14.73 8.78 5.23
C TYR A 14 13.79 9.58 6.17
N THR A 15 12.86 10.36 5.63
CA THR A 15 11.88 11.17 6.38
C THR A 15 10.48 11.04 5.77
N LEU A 16 10.10 9.81 5.38
CA LEU A 16 8.75 9.49 4.94
C LEU A 16 7.76 9.68 6.11
N ASN A 17 6.70 10.42 5.86
CA ASN A 17 5.61 10.64 6.80
C ASN A 17 4.41 9.79 6.39
N LEU A 18 3.69 9.24 7.37
CA LEU A 18 2.41 8.60 7.16
C LEU A 18 1.34 9.69 7.00
N GLU A 19 0.69 9.71 5.84
CA GLU A 19 -0.30 10.75 5.48
C GLU A 19 -1.73 10.21 5.46
N TYR A 20 -1.87 8.90 5.22
CA TYR A 20 -3.15 8.22 5.20
C TYR A 20 -2.98 6.80 5.72
N GLU A 21 -3.98 6.35 6.47
CA GLU A 21 -4.06 4.98 6.96
C GLU A 21 -5.53 4.55 7.01
N ALA A 22 -5.83 3.35 6.51
CA ALA A 22 -7.16 2.77 6.55
C ALA A 22 -7.11 1.24 6.50
N VAL A 23 -8.22 0.60 6.84
CA VAL A 23 -8.44 -0.81 6.54
C VAL A 23 -9.56 -0.91 5.50
N VAL A 24 -9.29 -1.62 4.41
CA VAL A 24 -10.25 -1.81 3.32
C VAL A 24 -10.49 -3.29 3.07
N GLU A 25 -11.67 -3.62 2.56
CA GLU A 25 -12.01 -4.95 2.07
C GLU A 25 -11.97 -4.95 0.55
N ALA A 26 -11.21 -5.88 -0.02
CA ALA A 26 -11.06 -6.01 -1.47
C ALA A 26 -10.73 -7.47 -1.84
N PRO A 27 -11.00 -7.90 -3.08
CA PRO A 27 -10.66 -9.25 -3.52
C PRO A 27 -9.19 -9.42 -3.93
N SER A 28 -8.43 -8.34 -4.10
CA SER A 28 -7.00 -8.36 -4.43
C SER A 28 -6.30 -7.06 -3.99
N PHE A 29 -4.97 -7.08 -3.95
CA PHE A 29 -4.17 -5.86 -3.75
C PHE A 29 -4.44 -4.80 -4.82
N GLU A 30 -4.58 -5.22 -6.09
CA GLU A 30 -4.88 -4.31 -7.19
C GLU A 30 -6.20 -3.57 -6.96
N GLN A 31 -7.26 -4.29 -6.58
CA GLN A 31 -8.55 -3.65 -6.28
C GLN A 31 -8.55 -2.85 -4.98
N ALA A 32 -7.67 -3.18 -4.02
CA ALA A 32 -7.50 -2.38 -2.80
C ALA A 32 -6.83 -1.03 -3.10
N LEU A 33 -5.87 -1.00 -4.03
CA LEU A 33 -5.06 0.18 -4.35
C LEU A 33 -5.64 1.04 -5.49
N ALA A 34 -6.33 0.44 -6.46
CA ALA A 34 -6.87 1.14 -7.64
C ALA A 34 -7.74 2.39 -7.34
N PRO A 35 -8.53 2.44 -6.24
CA PRO A 35 -9.28 3.65 -5.88
C PRO A 35 -8.39 4.83 -5.46
N HIS A 36 -7.14 4.56 -5.09
CA HIS A 36 -6.24 5.52 -4.47
C HIS A 36 -5.10 5.96 -5.39
N THR A 37 -4.78 5.17 -6.41
CA THR A 37 -3.68 5.44 -7.33
C THR A 37 -3.82 4.68 -8.64
N ASP A 38 -3.25 5.24 -9.71
CA ASP A 38 -3.06 4.62 -11.02
C ASP A 38 -1.60 4.17 -11.25
N TRP A 39 -0.75 4.26 -10.23
CA TRP A 39 0.66 3.91 -10.32
C TRP A 39 0.87 2.39 -10.44
N PRO A 40 1.99 1.94 -11.05
CA PRO A 40 2.29 0.51 -11.17
C PRO A 40 2.35 -0.18 -9.80
N ILE A 41 1.56 -1.23 -9.62
CA ILE A 41 1.51 -2.02 -8.40
C ILE A 41 2.51 -3.18 -8.52
N THR A 42 3.35 -3.33 -7.50
CA THR A 42 4.26 -4.47 -7.34
C THR A 42 3.91 -5.23 -6.08
N GLU A 43 3.54 -6.49 -6.24
CA GLU A 43 3.25 -7.41 -5.14
C GLU A 43 4.54 -8.07 -4.65
N SER A 44 4.67 -8.24 -3.32
CA SER A 44 5.79 -8.96 -2.72
C SER A 44 5.66 -10.46 -3.00
N TYR A 45 6.81 -11.14 -3.07
CA TYR A 45 6.86 -12.57 -3.42
C TYR A 45 6.15 -13.48 -2.40
N ASP A 46 6.06 -13.04 -1.14
CA ASP A 46 5.33 -13.75 -0.08
C ASP A 46 3.82 -13.47 -0.09
N HIS A 47 3.33 -12.67 -1.05
CA HIS A 47 1.93 -12.28 -1.20
C HIS A 47 1.32 -11.62 0.05
N ALA A 48 2.17 -11.08 0.93
CA ALA A 48 1.74 -10.42 2.16
C ALA A 48 1.53 -8.90 1.96
N THR A 49 2.18 -8.30 0.95
CA THR A 49 2.13 -6.86 0.70
C THR A 49 2.12 -6.53 -0.78
N ALA A 50 1.61 -5.36 -1.13
CA ALA A 50 1.80 -4.74 -2.43
C ALA A 50 2.10 -3.25 -2.27
N THR A 51 2.95 -2.73 -3.14
CA THR A 51 3.33 -1.32 -3.14
C THR A 51 3.13 -0.69 -4.50
N ALA A 52 2.77 0.60 -4.52
CA ALA A 52 2.74 1.41 -5.73
C ALA A 52 3.55 2.68 -5.49
N TRP A 53 4.64 2.83 -6.22
CA TRP A 53 5.55 3.97 -6.11
C TRP A 53 5.23 5.00 -7.18
N ASN A 54 5.16 6.28 -6.81
CA ASN A 54 4.91 7.36 -7.77
C ASN A 54 6.08 7.48 -8.75
N PRO A 55 5.88 7.18 -10.06
CA PRO A 55 6.96 7.23 -11.04
C PRO A 55 7.41 8.67 -11.37
N GLY A 56 6.62 9.68 -11.00
CA GLY A 56 6.94 11.10 -11.20
C GLY A 56 7.82 11.71 -10.11
N THR A 57 8.18 10.95 -9.07
CA THR A 57 9.02 11.46 -7.97
C THR A 57 10.52 11.39 -8.30
N CYS A 58 11.31 12.25 -7.66
CA CYS A 58 12.75 12.33 -7.90
C CYS A 58 13.54 11.51 -6.86
N VAL A 59 14.86 11.38 -7.06
CA VAL A 59 15.71 10.57 -6.15
C VAL A 59 15.77 11.10 -4.71
N TYR A 60 15.20 12.26 -4.38
CA TYR A 60 15.24 12.86 -3.04
C TYR A 60 13.90 12.91 -2.33
N TYR A 61 12.81 12.61 -3.04
CA TYR A 61 11.45 12.70 -2.53
C TYR A 61 10.69 11.48 -2.99
N GLN A 62 9.91 10.88 -2.11
CA GLN A 62 9.18 9.65 -2.38
C GLN A 62 7.71 9.83 -2.05
N GLU A 63 6.87 9.19 -2.85
CA GLU A 63 5.44 8.98 -2.59
C GLU A 63 5.14 7.51 -2.89
N MET A 64 4.49 6.84 -1.95
CA MET A 64 4.21 5.42 -2.04
C MET A 64 2.89 5.08 -1.38
N TRP A 65 2.11 4.24 -2.06
CA TRP A 65 1.03 3.48 -1.44
C TRP A 65 1.51 2.07 -1.07
N GLU A 66 1.11 1.61 0.10
CA GLU A 66 1.33 0.25 0.59
C GLU A 66 -0.01 -0.36 0.98
N ALA A 67 -0.23 -1.62 0.59
CA ALA A 67 -1.31 -2.46 1.07
C ALA A 67 -0.70 -3.71 1.70
N ALA A 68 -1.04 -3.99 2.96
CA ALA A 68 -0.61 -5.19 3.66
C ALA A 68 -1.82 -6.08 4.00
N LEU A 69 -1.75 -7.37 3.66
CA LEU A 69 -2.80 -8.32 3.99
C LEU A 69 -2.90 -8.49 5.50
N LEU A 70 -4.09 -8.26 6.06
CA LEU A 70 -4.36 -8.55 7.45
C LEU A 70 -4.69 -10.03 7.61
N PRO A 71 -4.18 -10.70 8.67
CA PRO A 71 -4.55 -12.08 8.96
C PRO A 71 -6.07 -12.17 9.14
N GLU A 72 -6.66 -13.26 8.66
CA GLU A 72 -8.04 -13.56 9.01
C GLU A 72 -8.10 -13.72 10.54
N ASN A 73 -9.02 -13.00 11.19
CA ASN A 73 -9.30 -13.23 12.61
C ASN A 73 -9.84 -14.66 12.74
N THR A 74 -8.97 -15.63 12.99
CA THR A 74 -9.37 -16.94 13.50
C THR A 74 -9.77 -16.72 14.95
N PRO A 75 -11.05 -16.82 15.34
CA PRO A 75 -11.37 -16.90 16.76
C PRO A 75 -10.73 -18.20 17.29
N GLU A 76 -9.90 -18.07 18.34
CA GLU A 76 -9.39 -19.21 19.12
C GLU A 76 -10.52 -20.04 19.75
#